data_AF-A0A4Y7QQ28-F1
#
_entry.id   AF-A0A4Y7QQ28-F1
#
_cell.length_a   1.000
_cell.length_b   1.000
_cell.length_c   1.000
_cell.angle_alpha   90.00
_cell.angle_beta   90.00
_cell.angle_gamma   90.00
#
_symmetry.space_group_name_H-M   'P 1'
#
loop_
_entity.id
_entity.type
_entity.pdbx_description
1 polymer ?
#
loop_
_entity_poly.entity_id
_entity_poly.type
_entity_poly.pdbx_seq_one_letter_code
_entity_poly.pdbx_strand_id
1 'polypeptide(L)' 'MNSNVTFSMQMNGESKDATAYVSGIANIAEFLLANKDRHIVDMLIAQVVPEEKMFIEATWDNHIMPINLTF' A
#
# COMPACT_ATOMS: atom_id res chain seq x y z
N MET A 1 -12.22 4.66 -4.19
CA MET A 1 -12.23 3.46 -5.05
C MET A 1 -13.62 3.25 -5.62
N ASN A 2 -13.73 2.85 -6.90
CA ASN A 2 -15.01 2.49 -7.51
C ASN A 2 -15.43 1.11 -6.97
N SER A 3 -16.66 0.98 -6.45
CA SER A 3 -17.13 -0.19 -5.69
C SER A 3 -17.24 -1.49 -6.49
N ASN A 4 -17.02 -1.45 -7.81
CA ASN A 4 -17.10 -2.59 -8.72
C ASN A 4 -15.75 -3.16 -9.16
N VAL A 5 -14.64 -2.72 -8.57
CA VAL A 5 -13.30 -3.23 -8.91
C VAL A 5 -12.87 -4.25 -7.85
N THR A 6 -12.72 -5.51 -8.27
CA THR A 6 -12.11 -6.58 -7.48
C THR A 6 -10.69 -6.82 -7.96
N PHE A 7 -9.76 -6.96 -7.02
CA PHE A 7 -8.36 -7.29 -7.31
C PHE A 7 -8.10 -8.75 -6.99
N SER A 8 -7.26 -9.39 -7.78
CA SER A 8 -6.80 -10.75 -7.52
C SER A 8 -5.29 -10.83 -7.64
N MET A 9 -4.65 -11.65 -6.81
CA MET A 9 -3.22 -11.95 -6.91
C MET A 9 -3.02 -13.43 -7.26
N GLN A 10 -1.98 -13.71 -8.04
CA GLN A 10 -1.55 -15.09 -8.30
C GLN A 10 -0.60 -15.56 -7.21
N MET A 11 -0.98 -16.62 -6.48
CA MET A 11 -0.15 -17.27 -5.48
C MET A 11 -0.03 -18.75 -5.80
N ASN A 12 1.21 -19.21 -6.05
CA ASN A 12 1.50 -20.62 -6.36
C ASN A 12 0.65 -21.17 -7.53
N GLY A 13 0.35 -20.33 -8.52
CA GLY A 13 -0.47 -20.71 -9.69
C GLY A 13 -1.99 -20.61 -9.48
N GLU A 14 -2.45 -20.20 -8.29
CA GLU A 14 -3.86 -19.97 -8.00
C GLU A 14 -4.18 -18.47 -7.86
N SER A 15 -5.27 -18.04 -8.49
CA SER A 15 -5.79 -16.68 -8.35
C SER A 15 -6.59 -16.56 -7.05
N LYS A 16 -6.19 -15.63 -6.18
CA LYS A 16 -6.84 -15.36 -4.89
C LYS A 16 -7.33 -13.92 -4.84
N ASP A 17 -8.48 -13.69 -4.20
CA ASP A 17 -8.99 -12.34 -3.98
C ASP A 17 -7.99 -11.53 -3.13
N ALA A 18 -7.59 -10.37 -3.66
CA ALA A 18 -6.65 -9.44 -3.07
C ALA A 18 -7.30 -8.05 -2.87
N THR A 19 -8.61 -7.93 -3.04
CA THR A 19 -9.33 -6.65 -3.00
C THR A 19 -9.13 -5.91 -1.68
N ALA A 20 -9.24 -6.63 -0.56
CA ALA A 20 -9.02 -6.06 0.77
C ALA A 20 -7.58 -5.58 0.96
N TYR A 21 -6.61 -6.36 0.48
CA TYR A 21 -5.18 -6.02 0.57
C TYR A 21 -4.84 -4.77 -0.24
N VAL A 22 -5.24 -4.72 -1.52
CA VAL A 22 -5.04 -3.55 -2.39
C VAL A 22 -5.77 -2.31 -1.86
N SER A 23 -6.96 -2.49 -1.28
CA SER A 23 -7.71 -1.40 -0.65
C SER A 23 -7.00 -0.85 0.59
N GLY A 24 -6.42 -1.71 1.41
CA GLY A 24 -5.60 -1.31 2.57
C GLY A 24 -4.39 -0.46 2.14
N ILE A 25 -3.66 -0.94 1.13
CA ILE A 25 -2.52 -0.24 0.53
C ILE A 25 -2.92 1.15 0.00
N ALA A 26 -4.02 1.24 -0.74
CA ALA A 26 -4.49 2.50 -1.30
C ALA A 26 -4.88 3.52 -0.21
N ASN A 27 -5.56 3.08 0.85
CA ASN A 27 -5.93 3.94 1.98
C ASN A 27 -4.69 4.45 2.73
N ILE A 28 -3.69 3.59 2.93
CA ILE A 28 -2.40 3.96 3.51
C ILE A 28 -1.70 5.00 2.63
N ALA A 29 -1.63 4.78 1.32
CA ALA A 29 -1.02 5.74 0.39
C ALA A 29 -1.73 7.10 0.40
N GLU A 30 -3.06 7.11 0.42
CA GLU A 30 -3.87 8.35 0.51
C GLU A 30 -3.60 9.09 1.83
N PHE A 31 -3.54 8.35 2.95
CA PHE A 31 -3.19 8.91 4.25
C PHE A 31 -1.78 9.54 4.27
N LEU A 32 -0.80 8.88 3.69
CA LEU A 32 0.59 9.39 3.60
C LEU A 32 0.69 10.61 2.68
N LEU A 33 0.00 10.62 1.55
CA LEU A 33 -0.04 11.76 0.63
C LEU A 33 -0.69 13.00 1.27
N ALA A 34 -1.70 12.78 2.13
CA ALA A 34 -2.37 13.85 2.87
C ALA A 34 -1.54 14.40 4.04
N ASN A 35 -0.60 13.62 4.59
CA ASN A 35 0.18 13.96 5.78
C ASN A 35 1.68 14.06 5.48
N LYS A 36 2.21 15.30 5.43
CA LYS A 36 3.66 15.55 5.25
C LYS A 36 4.49 15.44 6.54
N ASP A 37 3.86 15.07 7.66
CA ASP A 37 4.53 14.95 8.94
C ASP A 37 5.15 13.56 9.11
N ARG A 38 6.48 13.52 9.07
CA ARG A 38 7.27 12.29 9.21
C ARG A 38 7.00 11.57 10.53
N HIS A 39 6.66 12.29 11.60
CA HIS A 39 6.39 11.66 12.89
C HIS A 39 5.14 10.76 12.85
N ILE A 40 4.12 11.17 12.11
CA ILE A 40 2.89 10.39 11.92
C ILE A 40 3.19 9.14 11.09
N VAL A 41 4.05 9.26 10.07
CA VAL A 41 4.48 8.14 9.22
C VAL A 41 5.30 7.12 10.00
N ASP A 42 6.24 7.56 10.84
CA ASP A 42 7.06 6.68 11.68
C ASP A 42 6.19 5.86 12.67
N MET A 43 5.13 6.47 13.22
CA MET A 43 4.17 5.76 14.08
C MET A 43 3.37 4.69 13.31
N LEU A 44 3.00 4.97 12.06
CA LEU A 44 2.28 4.01 11.22
C LEU A 44 3.18 2.82 10.85
N ILE A 45 4.44 3.09 10.47
CA ILE A 45 5.46 2.08 10.19
C ILE A 45 5.65 1.11 11.36
N ALA A 46 5.54 1.58 12.60
CA ALA A 46 5.71 0.76 13.79
C ALA A 46 4.55 -0.22 14.06
N GLN A 47 3.40 -0.05 13.40
CA GLN A 47 2.18 -0.82 13.67
C GLN A 47 1.81 -1.82 12.58
N VAL A 48 2.48 -1.76 11.43
CA VAL A 48 2.15 -2.57 10.25
C VAL A 48 3.08 -3.77 10.09
N VAL A 49 2.66 -4.74 9.27
CA VAL A 49 3.49 -5.91 8.95
C VAL A 49 4.62 -5.55 7.98
N PRO A 50 5.69 -6.37 7.84
CA PRO A 50 6.84 -6.04 7.01
C PRO A 50 6.52 -5.68 5.55
N GLU A 51 5.53 -6.33 4.95
CA GLU A 51 5.07 -6.08 3.58
C GLU A 51 4.46 -4.68 3.42
N GLU A 52 3.60 -4.30 4.36
CA GLU A 52 2.97 -2.98 4.42
C GLU A 52 4.01 -1.90 4.75
N LYS A 53 4.97 -2.21 5.62
CA LYS A 53 6.10 -1.32 5.95
C LYS A 53 6.92 -0.98 4.71
N MET A 54 7.32 -1.99 3.92
CA MET A 54 8.04 -1.75 2.67
C MET A 54 7.25 -0.85 1.72
N PHE A 55 5.93 -1.02 1.67
CA PHE A 55 5.08 -0.19 0.82
C PHE A 55 5.00 1.27 1.34
N ILE A 56 4.89 1.47 2.64
CA ILE A 56 4.89 2.81 3.27
C ILE A 56 6.21 3.53 3.02
N GLU A 57 7.33 2.85 3.26
CA GLU A 57 8.68 3.40 3.04
C GLU A 57 8.89 3.73 1.56
N ALA A 58 8.50 2.82 0.66
CA ALA A 58 8.54 3.09 -0.78
C ALA A 58 7.67 4.29 -1.16
N THR A 59 6.46 4.43 -0.62
CA THR A 59 5.55 5.55 -0.94
C THR A 59 6.05 6.88 -0.42
N TRP A 60 6.65 6.88 0.75
CA TRP A 60 7.28 8.06 1.36
C TRP A 60 8.51 8.51 0.56
N ASP A 61 9.39 7.58 0.18
CA ASP A 61 10.59 7.87 -0.62
C ASP A 61 10.24 8.24 -2.08
N ASN A 62 9.13 7.71 -2.62
CA ASN A 62 8.66 7.95 -3.98
C ASN A 62 7.90 9.28 -4.19
N HIS A 63 8.08 10.27 -3.31
CA HIS A 63 7.89 11.66 -3.73
C HIS A 63 8.85 12.06 -4.89
N ILE A 64 9.74 11.15 -5.35
CA ILE A 64 10.67 11.34 -6.48
C ILE A 64 10.55 10.32 -7.64
N MET A 65 9.90 9.14 -7.54
CA MET A 65 9.74 8.20 -8.68
C MET A 65 8.48 7.32 -8.61
N PRO A 66 7.98 6.75 -9.74
CA PRO A 66 6.76 5.94 -9.72
C PRO A 66 7.00 4.53 -9.14
N ILE A 67 6.16 4.14 -8.18
CA ILE A 67 6.08 2.76 -7.69
C ILE A 67 5.53 1.87 -8.81
N ASN A 68 6.33 0.93 -9.29
CA ASN A 68 5.90 -0.13 -10.19
C ASN A 68 5.57 -1.37 -9.36
N LEU A 69 4.33 -1.46 -8.88
CA LEU A 69 3.81 -2.67 -8.25
C LEU A 69 3.26 -3.59 -9.34
N THR A 70 4.03 -4.60 -9.71
CA THR A 70 3.53 -5.69 -10.54
C THR A 70 2.80 -6.67 -9.63
N PHE A 71 1.48 -6.78 -9.79
CA PHE A 71 0.61 -7.79 -9.15
C PHE A 71 0.28 -8.90 -10.13
#